data_AF-A0A163Y9E3-F1
#
_entry.id   AF-A0A163Y9E3-F1
#
_cell.length_a   1.000
_cell.length_b   1.000
_cell.length_c   1.000
_cell.angle_alpha   90.00
_cell.angle_beta   90.00
_cell.angle_gamma   90.00
#
_symmetry.space_group_name_H-M   'P 1'
#
loop_
_entity.id
_entity.type
_entity.pdbx_description
1 polymer ?
#
loop_
_entity_poly.entity_id
_entity_poly.type
_entity_poly.pdbx_seq_one_letter_code
_entity_poly.pdbx_strand_id
1 'polypeptide(L)'
;MSQNLLVVIGAGPLPELQMSAACSSLAAEFGAVLMEEGCGLSPHPLLCELDAKTSDSSALTVLKLSGDVGVDESGAGSWIEALAAWRIPVLMLAQPRPDGRFGGIVPASVAFARSLNLSLLGLVQLGGEWDASARRHDGLPWCGCLEGPDDDPRGLISCLQHRQGVLARGGVSGPA
;
A
#
# COMPACT_ATOMS: atom_id res chain seq x y z
N MET A 1 18.10 -1.45 0.59
CA MET A 1 16.69 -1.89 0.48
C MET A 1 16.02 -1.48 1.76
N SER A 2 15.20 -0.44 1.70
CA SER A 2 14.52 0.18 2.84
C SER A 2 13.48 -0.79 3.41
N GLN A 3 13.92 -1.76 4.22
CA GLN A 3 13.03 -2.76 4.85
C GLN A 3 11.99 -2.10 5.77
N ASN A 4 12.23 -0.85 6.14
CA ASN A 4 11.42 -0.03 7.03
C ASN A 4 10.58 1.02 6.28
N LEU A 5 10.25 0.82 5.00
CA LEU A 5 9.30 1.67 4.27
C LEU A 5 8.14 0.84 3.72
N LEU A 6 6.91 1.23 4.06
CA LEU A 6 5.67 0.72 3.48
C LEU A 6 4.94 1.89 2.80
N VAL A 7 4.62 1.74 1.52
CA VAL A 7 3.85 2.76 0.78
C VAL A 7 2.40 2.33 0.66
N VAL A 8 1.46 3.23 0.98
CA VAL A 8 0.02 3.00 0.92
C VAL A 8 -0.57 3.85 -0.19
N ILE A 9 -1.27 3.20 -1.13
CA ILE A 9 -1.86 3.85 -2.31
C ILE A 9 -3.34 3.47 -2.46
N GLY A 10 -4.11 4.29 -3.17
CA GLY A 10 -5.47 3.95 -3.56
C GLY A 10 -5.54 3.10 -4.83
N ALA A 11 -6.36 2.05 -4.82
CA ALA A 11 -6.77 1.33 -6.03
C ALA A 11 -8.01 2.03 -6.63
N GLY A 12 -7.77 3.12 -7.36
CA GLY A 12 -8.83 4.03 -7.82
C GLY A 12 -9.11 5.15 -6.82
N PRO A 13 -10.14 5.98 -7.09
CA PRO A 13 -10.45 7.14 -6.26
C PRO A 13 -10.92 6.71 -4.88
N LEU A 14 -10.28 7.24 -3.84
CA LEU A 14 -10.66 7.03 -2.43
C LEU A 14 -11.02 8.37 -1.77
N PRO A 15 -11.97 8.39 -0.82
CA PRO A 15 -12.23 9.55 0.00
C PRO A 15 -11.01 9.87 0.89
N GLU A 16 -10.40 11.02 0.67
CA GLU A 16 -9.14 11.43 1.33
C GLU A 16 -9.21 11.34 2.87
N LEU A 17 -10.33 11.77 3.46
CA LEU A 17 -10.51 11.70 4.92
C LEU A 17 -10.52 10.26 5.45
N GLN A 18 -11.16 9.33 4.73
CA GLN A 18 -11.21 7.93 5.14
C GLN A 18 -9.84 7.27 4.95
N MET A 19 -9.15 7.59 3.85
CA MET A 19 -7.81 7.09 3.58
C MET A 19 -6.80 7.57 4.63
N SER A 20 -6.82 8.86 4.99
CA SER A 20 -5.94 9.43 6.01
C SER A 20 -6.22 8.82 7.40
N ALA A 21 -7.50 8.66 7.78
CA ALA A 21 -7.86 8.01 9.03
C ALA A 21 -7.38 6.55 9.09
N ALA A 22 -7.59 5.78 8.01
CA ALA A 22 -7.13 4.41 7.91
C ALA A 22 -5.60 4.29 7.97
N CYS A 23 -4.86 5.18 7.29
CA CYS A 23 -3.40 5.20 7.35
C CYS A 23 -2.88 5.60 8.74
N SER A 24 -3.60 6.49 9.43
CA SER A 24 -3.29 6.87 10.82
C SER A 24 -3.44 5.70 11.78
N SER A 25 -4.57 4.97 11.71
CA SER A 25 -4.77 3.76 12.52
C SER A 25 -3.73 2.69 12.18
N LEU A 26 -3.44 2.47 10.89
CA LEU A 26 -2.43 1.52 10.43
C LEU A 26 -1.06 1.86 11.02
N ALA A 27 -0.63 3.11 10.91
CA ALA A 27 0.66 3.56 11.43
C ALA A 27 0.74 3.42 12.96
N ALA A 28 -0.32 3.77 13.68
CA ALA A 28 -0.36 3.63 15.14
C ALA A 28 -0.17 2.17 15.58
N GLU A 29 -0.85 1.23 14.92
CA GLU A 29 -0.75 -0.21 15.22
C GLU A 29 0.61 -0.81 14.87
N PHE A 30 1.26 -0.31 13.81
CA PHE A 30 2.63 -0.68 13.49
C PHE A 30 3.66 0.00 14.40
N GLY A 31 3.29 1.00 15.20
CA GLY A 31 4.23 1.90 15.86
C GLY A 31 5.11 2.66 14.86
N ALA A 32 4.56 2.96 13.68
CA ALA A 32 5.26 3.56 12.55
C ALA A 32 5.12 5.08 12.52
N VAL A 33 6.08 5.73 11.86
CA VAL A 33 5.95 7.14 11.49
C VAL A 33 5.08 7.24 10.24
N LEU A 34 3.98 7.99 10.30
CA LEU A 34 3.15 8.29 9.14
C LEU A 34 3.69 9.53 8.42
N MET A 35 3.87 9.41 7.10
CA MET A 35 4.13 10.50 6.17
C MET A 35 3.05 10.54 5.10
N GLU A 36 2.72 11.73 4.62
CA GLU A 36 1.69 11.92 3.59
C GLU A 36 2.24 12.79 2.47
N GLU A 37 2.10 12.34 1.23
CA GLU A 37 2.63 13.04 0.06
C GLU A 37 1.66 12.98 -1.13
N GLY A 38 1.72 14.00 -1.97
CA GLY A 38 0.93 14.06 -3.20
C GLY A 38 1.65 13.46 -4.40
N CYS A 39 0.91 12.80 -5.29
CA CYS A 39 1.48 12.22 -6.52
C CYS A 39 2.03 13.27 -7.50
N GLY A 40 1.75 14.56 -7.29
CA GLY A 40 2.28 15.67 -8.10
C GLY A 40 3.77 15.94 -7.90
N LEU A 41 4.41 15.37 -6.87
CA LEU A 41 5.83 15.49 -6.63
C LEU A 41 6.63 14.40 -7.36
N SER A 42 7.87 14.71 -7.72
CA SER A 42 8.77 13.71 -8.31
C SER A 42 9.11 12.61 -7.29
N PRO A 43 9.00 11.32 -7.65
CA PRO A 43 9.18 10.23 -6.70
C PRO A 43 10.62 10.06 -6.23
N HIS A 44 11.59 10.22 -7.14
CA HIS A 44 12.98 9.83 -6.88
C HIS A 44 13.67 10.60 -5.75
N PRO A 45 13.56 11.94 -5.64
CA PRO A 45 14.21 12.68 -4.54
C PRO A 45 13.74 12.21 -3.15
N LEU A 46 12.43 12.02 -2.99
CA LEU A 46 11.85 11.56 -1.72
C LEU A 46 12.24 10.12 -1.41
N LEU A 47 12.22 9.22 -2.40
CA LEU A 47 12.66 7.84 -2.19
C LEU A 47 14.14 7.76 -1.79
N CYS A 48 15.02 8.58 -2.38
CA CYS A 48 16.42 8.72 -1.95
C CYS A 48 16.53 9.14 -0.48
N GLU A 49 15.76 10.16 -0.08
CA GLU A 49 15.76 10.68 1.29
C GLU A 49 15.29 9.63 2.30
N LEU A 50 14.24 8.89 1.97
CA LEU A 50 13.68 7.85 2.83
C LEU A 50 14.62 6.65 2.95
N ASP A 51 15.31 6.24 1.88
CA ASP A 51 16.30 5.15 1.95
C ASP A 51 17.48 5.52 2.87
N ALA A 52 17.92 6.79 2.82
CA ALA A 52 18.95 7.30 3.73
C ALA A 52 18.48 7.29 5.19
N LYS A 53 17.29 7.83 5.47
CA LYS A 53 16.71 7.89 6.84
C LYS A 53 16.43 6.51 7.44
N THR A 54 15.94 5.57 6.62
CA THR A 54 15.59 4.22 7.08
C THR A 54 16.82 3.36 7.36
N SER A 55 17.98 3.68 6.77
CA SER A 55 19.24 3.00 7.10
C SER A 55 19.72 3.33 8.53
N ASP A 56 19.36 4.51 9.04
CA ASP A 56 19.74 4.99 10.38
C ASP A 56 18.67 4.72 11.45
N SER A 57 17.46 4.31 11.05
CA SER A 57 16.30 4.15 11.94
C SER A 57 15.74 2.74 11.91
N SER A 58 15.47 2.19 13.10
CA SER A 58 14.78 0.89 13.24
C SER A 58 13.25 0.99 13.10
N ALA A 59 12.68 2.20 13.08
CA ALA A 59 11.22 2.37 13.02
C ALA A 59 10.71 2.27 11.58
N LEU A 60 9.57 1.60 11.39
CA LEU A 60 8.85 1.56 10.13
C LEU A 60 8.30 2.96 9.78
N THR A 61 8.42 3.35 8.52
CA THR A 61 7.74 4.50 7.93
C THR A 61 6.59 4.01 7.06
N VAL A 62 5.39 4.55 7.28
CA VAL A 62 4.24 4.38 6.39
C VAL A 62 4.10 5.66 5.58
N LEU A 63 4.26 5.58 4.27
CA LEU A 63 4.07 6.70 3.35
C LEU A 63 2.74 6.56 2.61
N LYS A 64 1.79 7.45 2.90
CA LYS A 64 0.53 7.56 2.16
C LYS A 64 0.73 8.43 0.93
N LEU A 65 0.38 7.92 -0.26
CA LEU A 65 0.33 8.73 -1.49
C LEU A 65 -1.11 9.08 -1.85
N SER A 66 -1.39 10.38 -1.96
CA SER A 66 -2.68 10.91 -2.40
C SER A 66 -2.63 11.30 -3.88
N GLY A 67 -3.60 10.81 -4.66
CA GLY A 67 -3.72 11.07 -6.11
C GLY A 67 -3.63 9.80 -6.97
N ASP A 68 -3.45 10.00 -8.28
CA ASP A 68 -3.25 8.89 -9.23
C ASP A 68 -1.75 8.58 -9.38
N VAL A 69 -1.32 7.50 -8.75
CA VAL A 69 0.09 7.06 -8.76
C VAL A 69 0.58 6.56 -10.12
N GLY A 70 -0.33 6.32 -11.07
CA GLY A 70 0.01 5.90 -12.43
C GLY A 70 0.29 7.05 -13.38
N VAL A 71 -0.04 8.29 -13.01
CA VAL A 71 0.20 9.48 -13.83
C VAL A 71 1.58 10.06 -13.53
N ASP A 72 2.34 10.38 -14.57
CA ASP A 72 3.57 11.16 -14.44
C ASP A 72 3.24 12.65 -14.41
N GLU A 73 2.75 13.12 -13.26
CA GLU A 73 2.44 14.54 -13.03
C GLU A 73 3.71 15.42 -12.98
N SER A 74 4.86 14.82 -12.65
CA SER A 74 6.11 15.53 -12.42
C SER A 74 7.02 15.64 -13.66
N GLY A 75 6.76 14.82 -14.69
CA GLY A 75 7.61 14.64 -15.87
C GLY A 75 8.86 13.79 -15.62
N ALA A 76 8.93 13.08 -14.50
CA ALA A 76 10.08 12.28 -14.06
C ALA A 76 9.76 10.78 -13.91
N GLY A 77 8.66 10.33 -14.50
CA GLY A 77 8.10 8.99 -14.32
C GLY A 77 7.02 8.94 -13.24
N SER A 78 6.14 7.95 -13.35
CA SER A 78 5.03 7.78 -12.41
C SER A 78 5.51 7.20 -11.06
N TRP A 79 4.74 7.47 -10.00
CA TRP A 79 5.01 6.93 -8.68
C TRP A 79 5.03 5.39 -8.68
N ILE A 80 4.07 4.75 -9.36
CA ILE A 80 3.98 3.29 -9.35
C ILE A 80 5.16 2.61 -10.06
N GLU A 81 5.72 3.22 -11.12
CA GLU A 81 6.92 2.74 -11.80
C GLU A 81 8.16 2.90 -10.90
N ALA A 82 8.29 4.05 -10.23
CA ALA A 82 9.39 4.30 -9.30
C ALA A 82 9.37 3.32 -8.12
N LEU A 83 8.21 3.09 -7.52
CA LEU A 83 8.03 2.12 -6.42
C LEU A 83 8.41 0.70 -6.85
N ALA A 84 8.09 0.30 -8.08
CA ALA A 84 8.48 -0.99 -8.63
C ALA A 84 9.99 -1.09 -8.84
N ALA A 85 10.62 -0.07 -9.45
CA ALA A 85 12.06 -0.04 -9.69
C ALA A 85 12.87 -0.12 -8.38
N TRP A 86 12.39 0.56 -7.34
CA TRP A 86 13.00 0.59 -6.01
C TRP A 86 12.61 -0.62 -5.14
N ARG A 87 11.71 -1.48 -5.63
CA ARG A 87 11.16 -2.66 -4.94
C ARG A 87 10.51 -2.34 -3.59
N ILE A 88 9.94 -1.15 -3.46
CA ILE A 88 9.30 -0.71 -2.22
C ILE A 88 8.02 -1.53 -1.98
N PRO A 89 7.81 -2.10 -0.77
CA PRO A 89 6.56 -2.75 -0.42
C PRO A 89 5.36 -1.79 -0.54
N VAL A 90 4.33 -2.22 -1.27
CA VAL A 90 3.11 -1.41 -1.49
C VAL A 90 1.88 -2.11 -0.93
N LEU A 91 1.08 -1.39 -0.15
CA LEU A 91 -0.26 -1.77 0.25
C LEU A 91 -1.28 -0.96 -0.55
N MET A 92 -2.24 -1.64 -1.18
CA MET A 92 -3.34 -0.97 -1.86
C MET A 92 -4.58 -0.94 -0.96
N LEU A 93 -5.27 0.21 -0.93
CA LEU A 93 -6.58 0.36 -0.33
C LEU A 93 -7.64 0.43 -1.43
N ALA A 94 -8.80 -0.19 -1.20
CA ALA A 94 -9.92 -0.15 -2.13
C ALA A 94 -11.23 0.03 -1.37
N GLN A 95 -12.10 0.91 -1.86
CA GLN A 95 -13.42 1.12 -1.26
C GLN A 95 -14.49 0.32 -2.03
N PRO A 96 -15.39 -0.40 -1.32
CA PRO A 96 -16.54 -1.03 -1.95
C PRO A 96 -17.53 0.03 -2.41
N ARG A 97 -18.28 -0.28 -3.46
CA ARG A 97 -19.50 0.44 -3.80
C ARG A 97 -20.58 0.18 -2.73
N PRO A 98 -21.68 0.96 -2.71
CA PRO A 98 -22.79 0.73 -1.77
C PRO A 98 -23.42 -0.67 -1.81
N ASP A 99 -23.25 -1.41 -2.91
CA ASP A 99 -23.71 -2.78 -3.07
C ASP A 99 -22.66 -3.83 -2.68
N GLY A 100 -21.56 -3.43 -2.03
CA GLY A 100 -20.47 -4.29 -1.58
C GLY A 100 -19.49 -4.74 -2.68
N ARG A 101 -19.77 -4.42 -3.95
CA ARG A 101 -18.95 -4.81 -5.10
C ARG A 101 -17.86 -3.78 -5.40
N PHE A 102 -16.83 -4.22 -6.11
CA PHE A 102 -15.68 -3.37 -6.46
C PHE A 102 -15.75 -2.97 -7.94
N GLY A 103 -15.37 -1.73 -8.23
CA GLY A 103 -15.24 -1.28 -9.60
C GLY A 103 -14.08 -2.00 -10.31
N GLY A 104 -14.17 -2.15 -11.64
CA GLY A 104 -13.13 -2.81 -12.43
C GLY A 104 -11.74 -2.16 -12.35
N ILE A 105 -11.67 -0.91 -11.85
CA ILE A 105 -10.41 -0.24 -11.57
C ILE A 105 -9.57 -1.00 -10.53
N VAL A 106 -10.20 -1.64 -9.54
CA VAL A 106 -9.49 -2.34 -8.46
C VAL A 106 -8.72 -3.56 -8.96
N PRO A 107 -9.33 -4.53 -9.67
CA PRO A 107 -8.58 -5.60 -10.30
C PRO A 107 -7.60 -5.09 -11.36
N ALA A 108 -7.91 -3.99 -12.07
CA ALA A 108 -6.99 -3.40 -13.04
C ALA A 108 -5.72 -2.83 -12.36
N SER A 109 -5.85 -2.12 -11.25
CA SER A 109 -4.71 -1.60 -10.47
C SER A 109 -3.83 -2.75 -9.96
N VAL A 110 -4.43 -3.83 -9.46
CA VAL A 110 -3.68 -5.02 -9.01
C VAL A 110 -2.97 -5.69 -10.19
N ALA A 111 -3.63 -5.84 -11.33
CA ALA A 111 -3.02 -6.40 -12.54
C ALA A 111 -1.86 -5.54 -13.04
N PHE A 112 -2.02 -4.21 -13.01
CA PHE A 112 -0.98 -3.27 -13.40
C PHE A 112 0.24 -3.36 -12.47
N ALA A 113 0.02 -3.34 -11.15
CA ALA A 113 1.09 -3.56 -10.17
C ALA A 113 1.85 -4.89 -10.41
N ARG A 114 1.13 -5.97 -10.71
CA ARG A 114 1.74 -7.26 -11.05
C ARG A 114 2.57 -7.19 -12.33
N SER A 115 2.09 -6.52 -13.37
CA SER A 115 2.83 -6.36 -14.64
C SER A 115 4.14 -5.59 -14.47
N LEU A 116 4.19 -4.65 -13.52
CA LEU A 116 5.39 -3.89 -13.18
C LEU A 116 6.33 -4.65 -12.22
N ASN A 117 5.97 -5.87 -11.80
CA ASN A 117 6.65 -6.61 -10.73
C ASN A 117 6.75 -5.81 -9.42
N LEU A 118 5.72 -5.01 -9.11
CA LEU A 118 5.65 -4.26 -7.86
C LEU A 118 5.64 -5.23 -6.66
N SER A 119 6.32 -4.87 -5.58
CA SER A 119 6.30 -5.58 -4.29
C SER A 119 4.94 -5.40 -3.58
N LEU A 120 3.86 -5.86 -4.20
CA LEU A 120 2.50 -5.70 -3.70
C LEU A 120 2.26 -6.61 -2.48
N LEU A 121 2.13 -6.00 -1.31
CA LEU A 121 1.82 -6.66 -0.05
C LEU A 121 0.39 -7.23 -0.05
N GLY A 122 -0.54 -6.49 -0.66
CA GLY A 122 -1.91 -6.95 -0.89
C GLY A 122 -2.89 -5.80 -1.00
N LEU A 123 -4.17 -6.14 -0.83
CA LEU A 123 -5.29 -5.24 -0.97
C LEU A 123 -6.12 -5.22 0.33
N VAL A 124 -6.49 -4.04 0.80
CA VAL A 124 -7.33 -3.86 2.01
C VAL A 124 -8.60 -3.14 1.64
N GLN A 125 -9.72 -3.66 2.11
CA GLN A 125 -11.01 -3.01 1.95
C GLN A 125 -11.13 -1.83 2.92
N LEU A 126 -11.45 -0.64 2.42
CA LEU A 126 -11.68 0.56 3.22
C LEU A 126 -13.18 0.80 3.37
N GLY A 127 -13.72 0.55 4.55
CA GLY A 127 -15.15 0.68 4.86
C GLY A 127 -16.03 -0.41 4.22
N GLY A 128 -17.33 -0.31 4.47
CA GLY A 128 -18.32 -1.30 4.06
C GLY A 128 -18.18 -2.64 4.79
N GLU A 129 -19.17 -3.52 4.65
CA GLU A 129 -19.16 -4.81 5.34
C GLU A 129 -18.09 -5.75 4.77
N TRP A 130 -17.31 -6.37 5.65
CA TRP A 130 -16.33 -7.37 5.26
C TRP A 130 -16.93 -8.77 5.14
N ASP A 131 -16.93 -9.32 3.93
CA ASP A 131 -17.28 -10.73 3.65
C ASP A 131 -16.07 -11.49 3.10
N ALA A 132 -15.36 -12.17 4.00
CA ALA A 132 -14.19 -12.99 3.66
C ALA A 132 -14.49 -14.14 2.69
N SER A 133 -15.73 -14.62 2.61
CA SER A 133 -16.12 -15.66 1.65
C SER A 133 -16.26 -15.06 0.26
N ALA A 134 -16.97 -13.94 0.12
CA ALA A 134 -17.07 -13.21 -1.13
C ALA A 134 -15.68 -12.80 -1.66
N ARG A 135 -14.80 -12.28 -0.80
CA ARG A 135 -13.44 -11.86 -1.17
C ARG A 135 -12.59 -12.94 -1.81
N ARG A 136 -12.76 -14.20 -1.40
CA ARG A 136 -12.01 -15.33 -1.98
C ARG A 136 -12.34 -15.55 -3.45
N HIS A 137 -13.53 -15.16 -3.89
CA HIS A 137 -13.98 -15.31 -5.27
C HIS A 137 -13.48 -14.18 -6.20
N ASP A 138 -12.94 -13.09 -5.65
CA ASP A 138 -12.46 -11.95 -6.44
C ASP A 138 -11.15 -12.24 -7.19
N GLY A 139 -10.37 -13.25 -6.76
CA GLY A 139 -9.03 -13.51 -7.32
C GLY A 139 -7.99 -12.43 -6.98
N LEU A 140 -8.29 -11.57 -6.01
CA LEU A 140 -7.45 -10.45 -5.57
C LEU A 140 -6.71 -10.78 -4.27
N PRO A 141 -5.53 -10.15 -4.03
CA PRO A 141 -4.67 -10.46 -2.88
C PRO A 141 -5.16 -9.79 -1.58
N TRP A 142 -6.44 -9.97 -1.26
CA TRP A 142 -7.08 -9.39 -0.08
C TRP A 142 -6.36 -9.75 1.23
N CYS A 143 -6.16 -8.76 2.10
CA CYS A 143 -5.54 -8.90 3.42
C CYS A 143 -6.55 -8.79 4.57
N GLY A 144 -7.66 -8.08 4.36
CA GLY A 144 -8.61 -7.73 5.39
C GLY A 144 -9.38 -6.46 5.05
N CYS A 145 -10.07 -5.91 6.05
CA CYS A 145 -10.77 -4.64 6.00
C CYS A 145 -10.21 -3.66 7.04
N LEU A 146 -10.51 -2.38 6.82
CA LEU A 146 -10.42 -1.29 7.78
C LEU A 146 -11.78 -0.59 7.77
N GLU A 147 -12.63 -0.86 8.75
CA GLU A 147 -14.01 -0.36 8.78
C GLU A 147 -14.12 1.09 9.31
N GLY A 148 -13.09 1.59 9.99
CA GLY A 148 -13.05 2.93 10.56
C GLY A 148 -12.18 3.02 11.81
N PRO A 149 -12.25 4.13 12.57
CA PRO A 149 -11.43 4.33 13.79
C PRO A 149 -11.77 3.36 14.94
N ASP A 150 -12.94 2.71 14.91
CA ASP A 150 -13.41 1.78 15.94
C ASP A 150 -13.18 0.29 15.60
N ASP A 151 -12.57 0.00 14.44
CA ASP A 151 -12.24 -1.37 14.03
C ASP A 151 -11.06 -1.94 14.84
N ASP A 152 -10.99 -3.26 15.02
CA ASP A 152 -9.82 -3.94 15.61
C ASP A 152 -8.91 -4.47 14.48
N PRO A 153 -7.89 -3.69 14.05
CA PRO A 153 -7.07 -4.05 12.91
C PRO A 153 -6.10 -5.20 13.19
N ARG A 154 -6.03 -5.78 14.39
CA ARG A 154 -5.01 -6.80 14.77
C ARG A 154 -4.91 -7.97 13.80
N GLY A 155 -6.05 -8.45 13.28
CA GLY A 155 -6.08 -9.52 12.29
C GLY A 155 -5.42 -9.11 10.96
N LEU A 156 -5.70 -7.88 10.51
CA LEU A 156 -5.06 -7.28 9.34
C LEU A 156 -3.55 -7.08 9.59
N ILE A 157 -3.17 -6.49 10.72
CA ILE A 157 -1.76 -6.22 11.05
C ILE A 157 -0.95 -7.51 11.05
N SER A 158 -1.45 -8.56 11.70
CA SER A 158 -0.79 -9.87 11.72
C SER A 158 -0.58 -10.44 10.31
N CYS A 159 -1.58 -10.28 9.42
CA CYS A 159 -1.49 -10.68 8.02
C CYS A 159 -0.42 -9.86 7.27
N LEU A 160 -0.40 -8.55 7.45
CA LEU A 160 0.55 -7.64 6.79
C LEU A 160 1.99 -7.89 7.26
N GLN A 161 2.23 -8.06 8.56
CA GLN A 161 3.55 -8.40 9.12
C GLN A 161 4.06 -9.74 8.57
N HIS A 162 3.19 -10.75 8.51
CA HIS A 162 3.55 -12.04 7.93
C HIS A 162 3.99 -11.90 6.46
N ARG A 163 3.21 -11.18 5.64
CA ARG A 163 3.53 -10.97 4.22
C ARG A 163 4.77 -10.11 4.02
N GLN A 164 4.99 -9.08 4.84
CA GLN A 164 6.23 -8.29 4.82
C GLN A 164 7.45 -9.18 5.09
N GLY A 165 7.37 -10.07 6.08
CA GLY A 165 8.44 -11.03 6.37
C GLY A 165 8.70 -12.02 5.22
N VAL A 166 7.67 -12.40 4.46
CA VAL A 166 7.82 -13.24 3.26
C VAL A 166 8.49 -12.46 2.12
N LEU A 167 8.06 -11.21 1.86
CA LEU A 167 8.68 -10.35 0.83
C LEU A 167 10.15 -10.05 1.14
N ALA A 168 10.47 -9.76 2.39
CA ALA A 168 11.85 -9.52 2.82
C ALA A 168 12.76 -10.74 2.60
N ARG A 169 12.24 -11.96 2.80
CA ARG A 169 12.98 -13.22 2.56
C ARG A 169 13.11 -13.56 1.07
N GLY A 170 12.10 -13.27 0.27
CA GLY A 170 12.11 -13.50 -1.18
C GLY A 170 13.08 -12.59 -1.95
N GLY A 171 13.46 -11.45 -1.39
CA GLY A 171 14.46 -10.54 -1.95
C GLY A 171 15.92 -10.97 -1.74
N VAL A 172 16.20 -11.98 -0.90
CA VAL A 172 17.56 -12.46 -0.58
C VAL A 172 18.04 -13.55 -1.55
N SER A 173 17.17 -14.07 -2.42
CA SER A 173 17.52 -15.03 -3.47
C SER A 173 17.63 -14.36 -4.85
N GLY A 174 18.71 -13.59 -5.06
CA GLY A 174 19.23 -13.25 -6.39
C GLY A 174 20.56 -13.98 -6.61
N PRO A 175 20.87 -14.52 -7.81
CA PRO A 175 21.99 -15.43 -8.00
C PRO A 175 23.33 -14.70 -7.84
N ALA A 176 24.29 -15.43 -7.25
CA ALA A 176 25.71 -15.11 -7.27
C ALA A 176 26.32 -15.27 -8.67
#